data_AF-S5U434-F1
#
_entry.id   AF-S5U434-F1
#
_cell.length_a   1.000
_cell.length_b   1.000
_cell.length_c   1.000
_cell.angle_alpha   90.00
_cell.angle_beta   90.00
_cell.angle_gamma   90.00
#
_symmetry.space_group_name_H-M   'P 1'
#
loop_
_entity.id
_entity.type
_entity.pdbx_description
1 polymer ?
#
loop_
_entity_poly.entity_id
_entity_poly.type
_entity_poly.pdbx_seq_one_letter_code
_entity_poly.pdbx_strand_id
1 'polypeptide(L)'
;ALPVGTVSGAPKVKAMELIDKLEVTRRGPYSGGLGGISFDGDMQIALSLRTIVFSTAPSHNTMYSYKDADRRREWVAHLQAGAGIVADSSPDDEQRECENKA
;
A
#
# COMPACT_ATOMS: atom_id res chain seq x y z
N ALA A 1 5.75 -16.52 -4.14
CA ALA A 1 4.54 -16.12 -4.89
C ALA A 1 3.92 -14.87 -4.26
N LEU A 2 4.48 -13.71 -4.56
CA LEU A 2 3.94 -12.41 -4.17
C LEU A 2 2.90 -11.97 -5.21
N PRO A 3 1.86 -11.22 -4.84
CA PRO A 3 1.47 -10.80 -3.48
C PRO A 3 0.85 -11.95 -2.66
N VAL A 4 0.88 -11.81 -1.33
CA VAL A 4 0.34 -12.83 -0.40
C VAL A 4 -1.19 -12.81 -0.43
N GLY A 5 -1.78 -14.00 -0.27
CA GLY A 5 -3.23 -14.21 -0.42
C GLY A 5 -4.08 -13.39 0.56
N THR A 6 -3.55 -13.09 1.75
CA THR A 6 -4.24 -12.30 2.79
C THR A 6 -4.46 -10.83 2.41
N VAL A 7 -3.68 -10.31 1.46
CA VAL A 7 -3.74 -8.89 1.06
C VAL A 7 -4.28 -8.73 -0.36
N SER A 8 -4.36 -9.83 -1.12
CA SER A 8 -4.95 -9.86 -2.47
C SER A 8 -6.37 -10.41 -2.46
N GLY A 9 -6.64 -11.48 -1.70
CA GLY A 9 -7.93 -12.19 -1.67
C GLY A 9 -7.88 -13.55 -2.40
N ALA A 10 -9.04 -14.20 -2.47
CA ALA A 10 -9.21 -15.49 -3.13
C ALA A 10 -10.49 -15.48 -3.99
N PRO A 11 -10.45 -15.96 -5.25
CA PRO A 11 -9.29 -16.40 -6.04
C PRO A 11 -8.32 -15.25 -6.39
N LYS A 12 -7.00 -15.48 -6.23
CA LYS A 12 -5.96 -14.42 -6.23
C LYS A 12 -6.00 -13.49 -7.45
N VAL A 13 -6.06 -14.05 -8.66
CA VAL A 13 -6.03 -13.25 -9.90
C VAL A 13 -7.27 -12.36 -9.99
N LYS A 14 -8.45 -12.91 -9.70
CA LYS A 14 -9.71 -12.16 -9.75
C LYS A 14 -9.76 -11.06 -8.69
N ALA A 15 -9.26 -11.34 -7.51
CA ALA A 15 -9.23 -10.37 -6.44
C ALA A 15 -8.25 -9.22 -6.76
N MET A 16 -7.09 -9.51 -7.36
CA MET A 16 -6.18 -8.47 -7.87
C MET A 16 -6.80 -7.61 -8.99
N GLU A 17 -7.55 -8.21 -9.92
CA GLU A 17 -8.27 -7.45 -10.97
C GLU A 17 -9.33 -6.51 -10.37
N LEU A 18 -10.04 -6.93 -9.32
CA LEU A 18 -11.02 -6.10 -8.64
C LEU A 18 -10.36 -4.97 -7.87
N ILE A 19 -9.26 -5.24 -7.17
CA ILE A 19 -8.45 -4.24 -6.48
C ILE A 19 -7.97 -3.16 -7.46
N ASP A 20 -7.40 -3.56 -8.61
CA ASP A 20 -6.90 -2.61 -9.62
C ASP A 20 -8.00 -1.72 -10.21
N LYS A 21 -9.25 -2.22 -10.26
CA LYS A 21 -10.41 -1.45 -10.72
C LYS A 21 -10.99 -0.50 -9.67
N LEU A 22 -10.88 -0.87 -8.39
CA LEU A 22 -11.54 -0.15 -7.29
C LEU A 22 -10.60 0.84 -6.59
N GLU A 23 -9.29 0.57 -6.56
CA GLU A 23 -8.32 1.47 -5.94
C GLU A 23 -7.96 2.64 -6.89
N VAL A 24 -7.96 3.86 -6.34
CA VAL A 24 -7.68 5.09 -7.11
C VAL A 24 -6.20 5.20 -7.48
N THR A 25 -5.32 4.59 -6.68
CA THR A 25 -3.86 4.68 -6.84
C THR A 25 -3.24 3.29 -6.77
N ARG A 26 -2.09 3.13 -7.43
CA ARG A 26 -1.31 1.88 -7.33
C ARG A 26 -0.73 1.75 -5.91
N ARG A 27 -0.82 0.55 -5.33
CA ARG A 27 -0.31 0.21 -3.98
C ARG A 27 1.19 0.50 -3.77
N GLY A 28 1.98 0.55 -4.85
CA GLY A 28 3.43 0.77 -4.75
C GLY A 28 4.08 -0.30 -3.85
N PRO A 29 4.82 0.08 -2.80
CA PRO A 29 5.44 -0.88 -1.89
C PRO A 29 4.44 -1.51 -0.92
N TYR A 30 3.24 -0.98 -0.71
CA TYR A 30 2.25 -1.60 0.18
C TYR A 30 1.80 -2.96 -0.35
N SER A 31 1.67 -3.96 0.52
CA SER A 31 1.38 -5.37 0.15
C SER A 31 2.49 -6.06 -0.68
N GLY A 32 3.64 -5.41 -0.86
CA GLY A 32 4.82 -5.97 -1.50
C GLY A 32 5.66 -6.84 -0.56
N GLY A 33 6.88 -7.13 -1.00
CA GLY A 33 7.90 -7.80 -0.19
C GLY A 33 9.11 -6.90 0.00
N LEU A 34 9.55 -6.73 1.25
CA LEU A 34 10.79 -6.04 1.61
C LEU A 34 11.71 -7.02 2.33
N GLY A 35 12.96 -7.10 1.91
CA GLY A 35 13.86 -8.09 2.45
C GLY A 35 15.22 -8.12 1.77
N GLY A 36 16.01 -9.13 2.12
CA GLY A 36 17.37 -9.32 1.64
C GLY A 36 17.58 -10.71 1.08
N ILE A 37 18.52 -10.80 0.15
CA ILE A 37 19.07 -12.05 -0.37
C ILE A 37 20.56 -12.03 0.00
N SER A 38 20.98 -13.04 0.75
CA SER A 38 22.38 -13.22 1.14
C SER A 38 23.17 -13.86 0.01
N PHE A 39 24.47 -13.58 -0.06
CA PHE A 39 25.37 -14.23 -1.02
C PHE A 39 25.47 -15.74 -0.83
N ASP A 40 25.11 -16.23 0.36
CA ASP A 40 25.05 -17.66 0.71
C ASP A 40 23.78 -18.36 0.18
N GLY A 41 22.89 -17.64 -0.51
CA GLY A 41 21.66 -18.19 -1.10
C GLY A 41 20.42 -18.12 -0.22
N ASP A 42 20.56 -17.68 1.04
CA ASP A 42 19.43 -17.43 1.93
C ASP A 42 18.64 -16.20 1.50
N MET A 43 17.31 -16.28 1.59
CA MET A 43 16.41 -15.19 1.27
C MET A 43 15.39 -15.01 2.38
N GLN A 44 15.27 -13.77 2.88
CA GLN A 44 14.22 -13.38 3.80
C GLN A 44 13.47 -12.19 3.24
N ILE A 45 12.17 -12.35 3.01
CA ILE A 45 11.28 -11.31 2.52
C ILE A 45 10.12 -11.18 3.50
N ALA A 46 10.03 -10.02 4.15
CA ALA A 46 8.89 -9.63 4.97
C ALA A 46 7.83 -8.96 4.09
N LEU A 47 6.57 -9.06 4.50
CA LEU A 47 5.48 -8.31 3.89
C LEU A 47 5.52 -6.85 4.37
N SER A 48 5.48 -5.92 3.42
CA SER A 48 5.40 -4.48 3.69
C SER A 48 3.98 -4.05 4.04
N LEU A 49 3.55 -4.48 5.22
CA LEU A 49 2.34 -4.00 5.89
C LEU A 49 2.74 -3.01 7.00
N ARG A 50 1.84 -2.10 7.37
CA ARG A 50 2.10 -1.05 8.39
C ARG A 50 3.41 -0.29 8.14
N THR A 51 3.65 0.05 6.88
CA THR A 51 4.87 0.73 6.43
C THR A 51 4.51 2.14 5.98
N ILE A 52 5.28 3.13 6.43
CA ILE A 52 5.17 4.52 5.96
C ILE A 52 6.21 4.74 4.87
N VAL A 53 5.79 5.31 3.75
CA VAL A 53 6.64 5.56 2.58
C VAL A 53 6.82 7.04 2.40
N PHE A 54 8.06 7.52 2.48
CA PHE A 54 8.41 8.90 2.16
C PHE A 54 8.88 8.97 0.71
N SER A 55 8.08 9.61 -0.14
CA SER A 55 8.47 9.82 -1.54
C SER A 55 9.45 10.97 -1.63
N THR A 56 10.64 10.73 -2.16
CA THR A 56 11.65 11.75 -2.45
C THR A 56 11.47 12.39 -3.84
N ALA A 57 10.54 11.86 -4.64
CA ALA A 57 10.22 12.36 -5.97
C ALA A 57 9.23 13.54 -5.90
N PRO A 58 9.39 14.58 -6.74
CA PRO A 58 8.43 15.67 -6.83
C PRO A 58 7.07 15.12 -7.29
N SER A 59 6.13 15.00 -6.36
CA SER A 59 4.78 14.51 -6.63
C SER A 59 3.91 15.67 -7.10
N HIS A 60 3.42 15.58 -8.33
CA HIS A 60 2.44 16.53 -8.89
C HIS A 60 1.00 16.25 -8.45
N ASN A 61 0.81 15.25 -7.58
CA ASN A 61 -0.51 14.71 -7.21
C ASN A 61 -0.95 15.12 -5.80
N THR A 62 -0.17 15.96 -5.10
CA THR A 62 -0.69 16.69 -3.95
C THR A 62 -1.59 17.80 -4.47
N MET A 63 -2.81 17.90 -3.95
CA MET A 63 -3.79 18.97 -4.25
C MET A 63 -3.22 20.39 -3.97
N TYR A 64 -2.05 20.47 -3.34
CA TYR A 64 -1.22 21.66 -3.25
C TYR A 64 -0.22 21.71 -4.41
N SER A 65 -0.54 22.53 -5.42
CA SER A 65 0.44 23.00 -6.40
C SER A 65 1.33 24.04 -5.72
N TYR A 66 2.56 23.66 -5.38
CA TYR A 66 3.57 24.62 -4.96
C TYR A 66 3.99 25.42 -6.20
N LYS A 67 3.48 26.66 -6.32
CA LYS A 67 3.86 27.59 -7.38
C LYS A 67 5.29 28.13 -7.25
N ASP A 68 5.94 27.91 -6.10
CA ASP A 68 7.25 28.48 -5.78
C ASP A 68 8.32 27.38 -5.64
N ALA A 69 9.34 27.44 -6.50
CA ALA A 69 10.46 26.49 -6.54
C ALA A 69 11.44 26.61 -5.34
N ASP A 70 11.26 27.62 -4.49
CA ASP A 70 12.18 27.97 -3.38
C ASP A 70 11.66 27.56 -1.99
N ARG A 71 10.47 26.94 -1.93
CA ARG A 71 9.92 26.43 -0.67
C ARG A 71 10.41 25.00 -0.42
N ARG A 72 11.14 24.86 0.70
CA ARG A 72 11.59 23.62 1.37
C ARG A 72 10.70 22.42 0.99
N ARG A 73 11.28 21.39 0.35
CA ARG A 73 10.56 20.13 0.01
C ARG A 73 9.85 19.63 1.26
N GLU A 74 8.53 19.74 1.27
CA GLU A 74 7.72 19.24 2.36
C GLU A 74 7.66 17.71 2.23
N TRP A 75 8.06 17.01 3.28
CA TRP A 75 8.09 15.55 3.26
C TRP A 75 6.65 15.03 3.27
N VAL A 76 6.23 14.38 2.19
CA VAL A 76 4.93 13.71 2.12
C VAL A 76 5.11 12.26 2.57
N ALA A 77 4.41 11.89 3.64
CA ALA A 77 4.35 10.54 4.15
C ALA A 77 3.10 9.83 3.58
N HIS A 78 3.29 8.72 2.89
CA HIS A 78 2.19 7.87 2.44
C HIS A 78 2.04 6.68 3.39
N LEU A 79 0.84 6.55 3.92
CA LEU A 79 0.42 5.44 4.77
C LEU A 79 -0.77 4.76 4.10
N GLN A 80 -0.71 3.43 3.99
CA GLN A 80 -1.79 2.65 3.41
C GLN A 80 -2.15 1.51 4.37
N ALA A 81 -3.45 1.35 4.60
CA ALA A 81 -4.04 0.28 5.38
C ALA A 81 -5.23 -0.28 4.60
N GLY A 82 -5.65 -1.50 4.96
CA GLY A 82 -6.76 -2.18 4.30
C GLY A 82 -7.40 -3.24 5.18
N ALA A 83 -8.62 -3.60 4.84
CA ALA A 83 -9.42 -4.61 5.48
C ALA A 83 -9.84 -5.71 4.50
N GLY A 84 -10.12 -6.90 5.01
CA GLY A 84 -10.42 -8.08 4.20
C GLY A 84 -11.92 -8.26 4.07
N ILE A 85 -12.48 -7.93 2.90
CA ILE A 85 -13.93 -7.99 2.68
C ILE A 85 -14.40 -9.42 2.44
N VAL A 86 -15.41 -9.83 3.20
CA VAL A 86 -16.15 -11.09 3.08
C VAL A 86 -17.63 -10.83 2.80
N ALA A 87 -18.41 -11.89 2.52
CA ALA A 87 -19.80 -11.75 2.07
C ALA A 87 -20.73 -11.12 3.12
N ASP A 88 -20.38 -11.24 4.40
CA ASP A 88 -21.08 -10.73 5.57
C ASP A 88 -20.45 -9.45 6.16
N SER A 89 -19.45 -8.86 5.47
CA SER A 89 -18.82 -7.62 5.90
C SER A 89 -19.77 -6.43 5.90
N SER A 90 -19.66 -5.58 6.93
CA SER A 90 -20.34 -4.29 7.03
C SER A 90 -19.39 -3.16 6.61
N PRO A 91 -19.76 -2.28 5.66
CA PRO A 91 -18.87 -1.22 5.16
C PRO A 91 -18.30 -0.30 6.26
N ASP A 92 -19.13 0.06 7.23
CA ASP A 92 -18.72 0.96 8.31
C ASP A 92 -17.72 0.30 9.26
N ASP A 93 -17.80 -1.01 9.46
CA ASP A 93 -16.94 -1.76 10.37
C ASP A 93 -15.55 -1.95 9.73
N GLU A 94 -15.52 -2.28 8.44
CA GLU A 94 -14.30 -2.44 7.65
C GLU A 94 -13.53 -1.12 7.49
N GLN A 95 -14.26 0.00 7.36
CA GLN A 95 -13.65 1.33 7.35
C GLN A 95 -12.98 1.65 8.70
N ARG A 96 -13.66 1.37 9.82
CA ARG A 96 -13.06 1.56 11.16
C ARG A 96 -11.85 0.65 11.36
N GLU A 97 -11.85 -0.56 10.82
CA GLU A 97 -10.68 -1.43 10.85
C GLU A 97 -9.50 -0.83 10.07
N CYS A 98 -9.74 -0.26 8.89
CA CYS A 98 -8.70 0.44 8.12
C CYS A 98 -8.10 1.60 8.90
N GLU A 99 -8.95 2.42 9.55
CA GLU A 99 -8.53 3.57 10.36
C GLU A 99 -7.71 3.14 11.59
N ASN A 100 -8.11 2.05 12.26
CA ASN A 100 -7.37 1.53 13.41
C ASN A 100 -6.01 0.89 13.04
N LYS A 101 -5.85 0.50 11.77
CA LYS A 101 -4.62 -0.14 11.25
C LYS A 101 -3.61 0.87 10.71
N ALA A 102 -4.07 2.06 10.34
CA ALA A 102 -3.26 3.18 9.88
C ALA A 102 -2.49 3.77 11.07
#